data_AF-A0A960RTH1-F1
#
_entry.id   AF-A0A960RTH1-F1
#
_cell.length_a   1.000
_cell.length_b   1.000
_cell.length_c   1.000
_cell.angle_alpha   90.00
_cell.angle_beta   90.00
_cell.angle_gamma   90.00
#
_symmetry.space_group_name_H-M   'P 1'
#
loop_
_entity.id
_entity.type
_entity.pdbx_description
1 polymer ?
#
loop_
_entity_poly.entity_id
_entity_poly.type
_entity_poly.pdbx_seq_one_letter_code
_entity_poly.pdbx_strand_id
1 'polypeptide(L)'
;EEDTVVVDKEMRKYFETQIQKFEEDFTPGMEFLQALLKKVPIHVLPNWYPIPRTSNNIFNSLIEKYLETPQTFQRYLSELNLGDPILNGIVTDLFSAPGYKMYSDEIRKKYELSEESFEEHLLYLEFNLVCCLVYEKKDDEWVEVVTLFKEWKDYLSFLSESQPKEISEKDQVKRTRPHDFSFAEDLSTILALSISKPLFVRLNQNEEWTFDKGSISQVAKQCKGFDLKSEEGQAHFYSYMAQVLNKLLFLKLARIENNQLTPAEDVEEWLTLPIEKRALNIYKQTLSKYSFSEFPKEICTERNIHEIEKSISRIIDSGWVLLEEFLNGIIAPISENSKMSLKKTGRYWKYSLPDYSEEELTLIRKVIFHWLFEGGIIATGTYKGNECLRITPLGQSMFG
;
A
#
# COMPACT_ATOMS: atom_id res chain seq x y z
N GLU A 1 -63.15 -25.50 20.75
CA GLU A 1 -62.61 -24.21 20.28
C GLU A 1 -61.17 -24.47 19.91
N GLU A 2 -60.84 -24.30 18.63
CA GLU A 2 -59.59 -24.71 18.02
C GLU A 2 -58.43 -23.81 18.48
N ASP A 3 -57.34 -24.45 18.91
CA ASP A 3 -56.05 -23.84 19.25
C ASP A 3 -55.54 -22.97 18.09
N THR A 4 -55.84 -21.67 18.14
CA THR A 4 -55.38 -20.70 17.15
C THR A 4 -54.08 -20.08 17.66
N VAL A 5 -52.96 -20.57 17.12
CA VAL A 5 -51.64 -19.97 17.39
C VAL A 5 -51.55 -18.64 16.66
N VAL A 6 -51.53 -17.54 17.42
CA VAL A 6 -51.30 -16.19 16.89
C VAL A 6 -49.80 -15.99 16.71
N VAL A 7 -49.33 -15.97 15.46
CA VAL A 7 -47.93 -15.68 15.13
C VAL A 7 -47.79 -14.21 14.78
N ASP A 8 -47.05 -13.48 15.61
CA ASP A 8 -46.61 -12.12 15.28
C ASP A 8 -45.63 -12.17 14.10
N LYS A 9 -46.05 -11.59 12.97
CA LYS A 9 -45.29 -11.60 11.73
C LYS A 9 -44.00 -10.77 11.81
N GLU A 10 -43.95 -9.75 12.64
CA GLU A 10 -42.75 -8.92 12.81
C GLU A 10 -41.72 -9.64 13.68
N MET A 11 -42.17 -10.23 14.80
CA MET A 11 -41.32 -11.06 15.65
C MET A 11 -40.79 -12.29 14.90
N ARG A 12 -41.64 -12.96 14.13
CA ARG A 12 -41.19 -14.07 13.26
C ARG A 12 -40.09 -13.62 12.30
N LYS A 13 -40.28 -12.50 11.62
CA LYS A 13 -39.28 -11.95 10.68
C LYS A 13 -37.99 -11.56 11.40
N TYR A 14 -38.04 -11.11 12.65
CA TYR A 14 -36.85 -10.82 13.45
C TYR A 14 -36.08 -12.10 13.74
N PHE A 15 -36.74 -13.13 14.28
CA PHE A 15 -36.11 -14.42 14.55
C PHE A 15 -35.59 -15.12 13.29
N GLU A 16 -36.30 -15.02 12.15
CA GLU A 16 -35.81 -15.53 10.86
C GLU A 16 -34.51 -14.85 10.39
N THR A 17 -34.24 -13.61 10.82
CA THR A 17 -32.95 -12.94 10.55
C THR A 17 -31.89 -13.34 11.56
N GLN A 18 -32.24 -13.47 12.84
CA GLN A 18 -31.29 -13.86 13.88
C GLN A 18 -30.87 -15.33 13.77
N ILE A 19 -31.75 -16.22 13.32
CA ILE A 19 -31.45 -17.66 13.18
C ILE A 19 -30.35 -17.91 12.14
N GLN A 20 -30.15 -17.00 11.18
CA GLN A 20 -29.05 -17.07 10.21
C GLN A 20 -27.69 -17.05 10.90
N LYS A 21 -27.59 -16.44 12.10
CA LYS A 21 -26.34 -16.41 12.88
C LYS A 21 -25.90 -17.80 13.38
N PHE A 22 -26.79 -18.80 13.31
CA PHE A 22 -26.55 -20.20 13.68
C PHE A 22 -26.29 -21.10 12.46
N GLU A 23 -26.02 -20.54 11.29
CA GLU A 23 -25.53 -21.32 10.13
C GLU A 23 -24.01 -21.52 10.25
N GLU A 24 -23.50 -22.72 9.96
CA GLU A 24 -22.06 -23.04 10.09
C GLU A 24 -21.16 -22.12 9.24
N ASP A 25 -21.66 -21.66 8.09
CA ASP A 25 -20.95 -20.76 7.16
C ASP A 25 -21.43 -19.29 7.25
N PHE A 26 -22.08 -18.91 8.36
CA PHE A 26 -22.61 -17.56 8.50
C PHE A 26 -21.50 -16.50 8.45
N THR A 27 -21.69 -15.48 7.61
CA THR A 27 -20.83 -14.30 7.55
C THR A 27 -21.64 -13.03 7.84
N PRO A 28 -21.27 -12.22 8.85
CA PRO A 28 -21.95 -10.98 9.16
C PRO A 28 -21.53 -9.86 8.20
N GLY A 29 -21.91 -10.02 6.93
CA GLY A 29 -21.58 -9.10 5.84
C GLY A 29 -22.72 -8.16 5.46
N MET A 30 -22.55 -7.44 4.35
CA MET A 30 -23.51 -6.43 3.90
C MET A 30 -24.93 -6.95 3.69
N GLU A 31 -25.12 -8.22 3.29
CA GLU A 31 -26.46 -8.79 3.12
C GLU A 31 -27.20 -8.92 4.46
N PHE A 32 -26.50 -9.38 5.50
CA PHE A 32 -27.03 -9.45 6.85
C PHE A 32 -27.36 -8.05 7.38
N LEU A 33 -26.45 -7.09 7.22
CA LEU A 33 -26.70 -5.70 7.62
C LEU A 33 -27.88 -5.07 6.88
N GLN A 34 -28.02 -5.34 5.58
CA GLN A 34 -29.17 -4.86 4.82
C GLN A 34 -30.48 -5.43 5.38
N ALA A 35 -30.49 -6.71 5.78
CA ALA A 35 -31.65 -7.33 6.40
C ALA A 35 -31.94 -6.75 7.80
N LEU A 36 -30.90 -6.46 8.58
CA LEU A 36 -30.99 -5.82 9.90
C LEU A 36 -31.56 -4.41 9.79
N LEU A 37 -31.02 -3.57 8.90
CA LEU A 37 -31.45 -2.18 8.73
C LEU A 37 -32.89 -2.07 8.21
N LYS A 38 -33.39 -3.05 7.44
CA LYS A 38 -34.79 -3.12 7.02
C LYS A 38 -35.78 -3.28 8.19
N LYS A 39 -35.31 -3.66 9.38
CA LYS A 39 -36.13 -3.75 10.59
C LYS A 39 -36.28 -2.42 11.30
N VAL A 40 -35.33 -1.50 11.09
CA VAL A 40 -35.37 -0.17 11.70
C VAL A 40 -36.40 0.67 10.95
N PRO A 41 -37.34 1.33 11.65
CA PRO A 41 -38.28 2.23 11.00
C PRO A 41 -37.55 3.28 10.14
N ILE A 42 -38.03 3.49 8.92
CA ILE A 42 -37.32 4.30 7.91
C ILE A 42 -37.05 5.75 8.35
N HIS A 43 -37.82 6.28 9.30
CA HIS A 43 -37.66 7.63 9.85
C HIS A 43 -36.59 7.72 10.95
N VAL A 44 -36.14 6.59 11.50
CA VAL A 44 -35.09 6.52 12.53
C VAL A 44 -33.71 6.48 11.89
N LEU A 45 -33.54 5.73 10.78
CA LEU A 45 -32.26 5.57 10.10
C LEU A 45 -31.56 6.90 9.74
N PRO A 46 -32.26 7.96 9.25
CA PRO A 46 -31.62 9.25 8.96
C PRO A 46 -31.10 9.99 10.20
N ASN A 47 -31.59 9.67 11.40
CA ASN A 47 -31.08 10.25 12.65
C ASN A 47 -29.75 9.62 13.04
N TRP A 48 -29.58 8.32 12.77
CA TRP A 48 -28.35 7.58 13.05
C TRP A 48 -27.31 7.79 11.95
N TYR A 49 -27.78 7.88 10.72
CA TYR A 49 -26.95 8.08 9.53
C TYR A 49 -27.42 9.32 8.79
N PRO A 50 -26.71 10.46 8.88
CA PRO A 50 -27.11 11.68 8.18
C PRO A 50 -27.05 11.50 6.66
N ILE A 51 -28.17 11.11 6.06
CA ILE A 51 -28.33 10.85 4.62
C ILE A 51 -29.19 11.96 4.02
N PRO A 52 -28.90 12.45 2.80
CA PRO A 52 -29.75 13.43 2.12
C PRO A 52 -31.20 12.94 2.04
N ARG A 53 -32.16 13.81 2.39
CA ARG A 53 -33.61 13.52 2.31
C ARG A 53 -34.09 13.17 0.89
N THR A 54 -33.29 13.50 -0.12
CA THR A 54 -33.53 13.22 -1.54
C THR A 54 -33.05 11.83 -1.97
N SER A 55 -32.49 11.01 -1.06
CA SER A 55 -32.06 9.66 -1.40
C SER A 55 -33.26 8.75 -1.69
N ASN A 56 -33.25 8.14 -2.87
CA ASN A 56 -34.25 7.14 -3.27
C ASN A 56 -33.90 5.73 -2.76
N ASN A 57 -32.71 5.54 -2.19
CA ASN A 57 -32.25 4.26 -1.64
C ASN A 57 -31.26 4.50 -0.48
N ILE A 58 -31.77 4.43 0.75
CA ILE A 58 -31.01 4.64 1.99
C ILE A 58 -29.79 3.72 2.06
N PHE A 59 -29.92 2.46 1.67
CA PHE A 59 -28.82 1.50 1.75
C PHE A 59 -27.68 1.84 0.79
N ASN A 60 -28.00 2.23 -0.45
CA ASN A 60 -26.98 2.68 -1.38
C ASN A 60 -26.29 3.95 -0.88
N SER A 61 -27.05 4.88 -0.29
CA SER A 61 -26.45 6.08 0.31
C SER A 61 -25.58 5.79 1.53
N LEU A 62 -25.87 4.75 2.31
CA LEU A 62 -24.98 4.27 3.38
C LEU A 62 -23.66 3.77 2.79
N ILE A 63 -23.73 2.98 1.72
CA ILE A 63 -22.54 2.47 1.04
C ILE A 63 -21.70 3.62 0.51
N GLU A 64 -22.28 4.49 -0.31
CA GLU A 64 -21.58 5.64 -0.90
C GLU A 64 -20.95 6.55 0.16
N LYS A 65 -21.66 6.80 1.27
CA LYS A 65 -21.18 7.74 2.28
C LYS A 65 -20.16 7.15 3.25
N TYR A 66 -20.30 5.89 3.62
CA TYR A 66 -19.53 5.29 4.72
C TYR A 66 -18.68 4.09 4.34
N LEU A 67 -19.02 3.35 3.28
CA LEU A 67 -18.38 2.06 2.99
C LEU A 67 -17.74 1.96 1.60
N GLU A 68 -17.88 2.97 0.74
CA GLU A 68 -17.47 2.91 -0.68
C GLU A 68 -16.04 2.40 -0.85
N THR A 69 -15.12 2.89 -0.01
CA THR A 69 -13.71 2.49 0.01
C THR A 69 -13.27 2.14 1.45
N PRO A 70 -12.21 1.35 1.63
CA PRO A 70 -11.67 1.10 2.97
C PRO A 70 -11.30 2.39 3.71
N GLN A 71 -10.78 3.40 3.01
CA GLN A 71 -10.43 4.70 3.60
C GLN A 71 -11.66 5.48 4.04
N THR A 72 -12.75 5.44 3.27
CA THR A 72 -14.04 6.03 3.68
C THR A 72 -14.54 5.40 4.97
N PHE A 73 -14.45 4.07 5.08
CA PHE A 73 -14.90 3.35 6.26
C PHE A 73 -13.99 3.57 7.47
N GLN A 74 -12.67 3.56 7.27
CA GLN A 74 -11.71 3.90 8.31
C GLN A 74 -11.97 5.31 8.88
N ARG A 75 -12.23 6.29 8.01
CA ARG A 75 -12.60 7.65 8.46
C ARG A 75 -13.89 7.64 9.27
N TYR A 76 -14.91 6.93 8.79
CA TYR A 76 -16.17 6.78 9.53
C TYR A 76 -15.93 6.19 10.94
N LEU A 77 -15.16 5.12 11.05
CA LEU A 77 -14.82 4.51 12.35
C LEU A 77 -14.03 5.48 13.25
N SER A 78 -13.11 6.27 12.69
CA SER A 78 -12.33 7.25 13.47
C SER A 78 -13.14 8.45 13.96
N GLU A 79 -14.19 8.81 13.23
CA GLU A 79 -15.11 9.91 13.59
C GLU A 79 -16.26 9.42 14.49
N LEU A 80 -16.38 8.12 14.70
CA LEU A 80 -17.45 7.51 15.49
C LEU A 80 -17.28 7.88 16.96
N ASN A 81 -18.16 8.74 17.46
CA ASN A 81 -18.20 9.08 18.87
C ASN A 81 -19.20 8.17 19.60
N LEU A 82 -18.68 7.11 20.23
CA LEU A 82 -19.48 6.14 20.98
C LEU A 82 -20.00 6.69 22.32
N GLY A 83 -19.42 7.78 22.84
CA GLY A 83 -19.82 8.40 24.12
C GLY A 83 -19.54 7.58 25.39
N ASP A 84 -19.38 6.25 25.28
CA ASP A 84 -19.15 5.31 26.38
C ASP A 84 -17.72 4.75 26.37
N PRO A 85 -16.94 4.88 27.48
CA PRO A 85 -15.63 4.26 27.62
C PRO A 85 -15.63 2.73 27.45
N ILE A 86 -16.71 2.04 27.84
CA ILE A 86 -16.83 0.58 27.72
C ILE A 86 -16.89 0.19 26.24
N LEU A 87 -17.73 0.85 25.44
CA LEU A 87 -17.82 0.62 24.00
C LEU A 87 -16.46 0.82 23.32
N ASN A 88 -15.76 1.91 23.64
CA ASN A 88 -14.42 2.17 23.11
C ASN A 88 -13.41 1.09 23.52
N GLY A 89 -13.53 0.59 24.76
CA GLY A 89 -12.74 -0.52 25.26
C GLY A 89 -12.97 -1.80 24.45
N ILE A 90 -14.23 -2.21 24.28
CA ILE A 90 -14.61 -3.42 23.53
C ILE A 90 -14.05 -3.35 22.10
N VAL A 91 -14.20 -2.20 21.43
CA VAL A 91 -13.66 -2.00 20.07
C VAL A 91 -12.14 -2.14 20.07
N THR A 92 -11.44 -1.50 21.00
CA THR A 92 -9.96 -1.56 21.09
C THR A 92 -9.47 -2.99 21.28
N ASP A 93 -10.12 -3.74 22.17
CA ASP A 93 -9.81 -5.15 22.42
C ASP A 93 -10.05 -6.01 21.18
N LEU A 94 -11.18 -5.82 20.50
CA LEU A 94 -11.56 -6.59 19.33
C LEU A 94 -10.58 -6.38 18.16
N PHE A 95 -10.11 -5.15 17.96
CA PHE A 95 -9.09 -4.84 16.95
C PHE A 95 -7.72 -5.45 17.29
N SER A 96 -7.44 -5.70 18.57
CA SER A 96 -6.20 -6.30 19.06
C SER A 96 -6.28 -7.83 19.14
N ALA A 97 -7.48 -8.40 19.10
CA ALA A 97 -7.70 -9.82 19.27
C ALA A 97 -7.29 -10.63 18.04
N PRO A 98 -6.75 -11.86 18.20
CA PRO A 98 -6.41 -12.74 17.09
C PRO A 98 -7.59 -12.98 16.16
N GLY A 99 -7.40 -12.76 14.85
CA GLY A 99 -8.45 -12.93 13.86
C GLY A 99 -9.65 -12.00 14.05
N TYR A 100 -9.49 -10.92 14.81
CA TYR A 100 -10.51 -9.92 15.09
C TYR A 100 -11.80 -10.51 15.69
N LYS A 101 -11.61 -11.44 16.64
CA LYS A 101 -12.67 -12.24 17.29
C LYS A 101 -12.44 -12.35 18.79
N MET A 102 -13.52 -12.31 19.56
CA MET A 102 -13.53 -12.47 21.02
C MET A 102 -14.76 -13.24 21.49
N TYR A 103 -14.65 -14.02 22.55
CA TYR A 103 -15.81 -14.69 23.14
C TYR A 103 -16.64 -13.71 23.98
N SER A 104 -17.97 -13.80 23.89
CA SER A 104 -18.87 -12.94 24.66
C SER A 104 -18.63 -13.05 26.17
N ASP A 105 -18.37 -14.25 26.68
CA ASP A 105 -18.04 -14.49 28.10
C ASP A 105 -16.81 -13.71 28.57
N GLU A 106 -15.79 -13.59 27.73
CA GLU A 106 -14.57 -12.86 28.04
C GLU A 106 -14.83 -11.36 28.12
N ILE A 107 -15.63 -10.83 27.20
CA ILE A 107 -16.03 -9.42 27.17
C ILE A 107 -16.88 -9.10 28.41
N ARG A 108 -17.93 -9.88 28.67
CA ARG A 108 -18.81 -9.68 29.84
C ARG A 108 -18.04 -9.68 31.14
N LYS A 109 -17.11 -10.63 31.29
CA LYS A 109 -16.26 -10.74 32.49
C LYS A 109 -15.28 -9.57 32.61
N LYS A 110 -14.68 -9.12 31.52
CA LYS A 110 -13.70 -8.03 31.51
C LYS A 110 -14.32 -6.67 31.86
N TYR A 111 -15.53 -6.42 31.37
CA TYR A 111 -16.23 -5.15 31.55
C TYR A 111 -17.31 -5.19 32.64
N GLU A 112 -17.41 -6.29 33.39
CA GLU A 112 -18.39 -6.50 34.47
C GLU A 112 -19.84 -6.26 34.01
N LEU A 113 -20.17 -6.68 32.78
CA LEU A 113 -21.47 -6.45 32.17
C LEU A 113 -22.48 -7.53 32.54
N SER A 114 -23.72 -7.11 32.83
CA SER A 114 -24.87 -8.01 32.80
C SER A 114 -25.16 -8.46 31.36
N GLU A 115 -25.94 -9.53 31.20
CA GLU A 115 -26.38 -10.01 29.89
C GLU A 115 -27.12 -8.93 29.10
N GLU A 116 -28.11 -8.28 29.73
CA GLU A 116 -28.89 -7.19 29.12
C GLU A 116 -27.99 -6.01 28.70
N SER A 117 -27.07 -5.58 29.58
CA SER A 117 -26.18 -4.47 29.27
C SER A 117 -25.24 -4.84 28.12
N PHE A 118 -24.70 -6.06 28.11
CA PHE A 118 -23.86 -6.55 27.03
C PHE A 118 -24.59 -6.56 25.68
N GLU A 119 -25.82 -7.05 25.64
CA GLU A 119 -26.64 -7.06 24.43
C GLU A 119 -26.90 -5.64 23.91
N GLU A 120 -27.22 -4.69 24.80
CA GLU A 120 -27.41 -3.28 24.42
C GLU A 120 -26.14 -2.68 23.78
N HIS A 121 -24.98 -2.94 24.39
CA HIS A 121 -23.69 -2.46 23.87
C HIS A 121 -23.38 -3.05 22.49
N LEU A 122 -23.55 -4.37 22.33
CA LEU A 122 -23.29 -5.02 21.04
C LEU A 122 -24.28 -4.60 19.96
N LEU A 123 -25.55 -4.43 20.31
CA LEU A 123 -26.55 -3.94 19.38
C LEU A 123 -26.18 -2.54 18.88
N TYR A 124 -25.69 -1.67 19.77
CA TYR A 124 -25.21 -0.34 19.40
C TYR A 124 -23.99 -0.38 18.48
N LEU A 125 -23.11 -1.37 18.62
CA LEU A 125 -21.94 -1.57 17.73
C LEU A 125 -22.29 -2.30 16.41
N GLU A 126 -23.38 -3.06 16.37
CA GLU A 126 -23.92 -3.73 15.16
C GLU A 126 -24.62 -2.76 14.20
N PHE A 127 -25.57 -1.96 14.71
CA PHE A 127 -25.84 -0.65 14.11
C PHE A 127 -24.53 0.15 14.21
N ASN A 128 -24.21 1.22 13.51
CA ASN A 128 -22.81 1.69 13.41
C ASN A 128 -21.76 0.72 12.79
N LEU A 129 -22.11 -0.52 12.46
CA LEU A 129 -21.33 -1.39 11.56
C LEU A 129 -19.91 -1.75 12.04
N VAL A 130 -19.66 -1.71 13.35
CA VAL A 130 -18.32 -1.95 13.91
C VAL A 130 -18.06 -3.45 14.05
N CYS A 131 -18.95 -4.15 14.76
CA CYS A 131 -18.83 -5.57 15.03
C CYS A 131 -20.19 -6.27 14.95
N CYS A 132 -20.19 -7.59 14.95
CA CYS A 132 -21.39 -8.41 15.03
C CYS A 132 -21.21 -9.55 16.02
N LEU A 133 -22.27 -9.82 16.78
CA LEU A 133 -22.44 -11.03 17.55
C LEU A 133 -22.83 -12.16 16.60
N VAL A 134 -22.03 -13.22 16.59
CA VAL A 134 -22.22 -14.44 15.80
C VAL A 134 -22.10 -15.67 16.69
N TYR A 135 -22.49 -16.83 16.19
CA TYR A 135 -22.37 -18.09 16.91
C TYR A 135 -21.42 -19.00 16.15
N GLU A 136 -20.46 -19.59 16.86
CA GLU A 136 -19.54 -20.58 16.31
C GLU A 136 -19.78 -21.91 16.97
N LYS A 137 -19.81 -22.97 16.17
CA LYS A 137 -19.95 -24.33 16.67
C LYS A 137 -18.60 -24.82 17.19
N LYS A 138 -18.52 -25.08 18.48
CA LYS A 138 -17.36 -25.66 19.14
C LYS A 138 -17.81 -26.98 19.76
N ASP A 139 -17.24 -28.07 19.25
CA ASP A 139 -17.73 -29.43 19.52
C ASP A 139 -19.21 -29.57 19.11
N ASP A 140 -20.12 -29.78 20.07
CA ASP A 140 -21.58 -29.88 19.86
C ASP A 140 -22.35 -28.67 20.40
N GLU A 141 -21.66 -27.59 20.80
CA GLU A 141 -22.27 -26.40 21.39
C GLU A 141 -22.05 -25.16 20.52
N TRP A 142 -23.07 -24.29 20.48
CA TRP A 142 -22.96 -22.96 19.88
C TRP A 142 -22.43 -21.99 20.91
N VAL A 143 -21.29 -21.36 20.61
CA VAL A 143 -20.64 -20.39 21.48
C VAL A 143 -20.76 -19.00 20.86
N GLU A 144 -21.12 -18.03 21.69
CA GLU A 144 -21.23 -16.63 21.28
C GLU A 144 -19.87 -15.99 21.07
N VAL A 145 -19.69 -15.39 19.89
CA VAL A 145 -18.45 -14.75 19.46
C VAL A 145 -18.77 -13.37 18.90
N VAL A 146 -18.00 -12.38 19.31
CA VAL A 146 -18.01 -11.03 18.72
C VAL A 146 -16.90 -10.94 17.69
N THR A 147 -17.23 -10.57 16.47
CA THR A 147 -16.27 -10.39 15.37
C THR A 147 -16.46 -9.05 14.69
N LEU A 148 -15.39 -8.49 14.12
CA LEU A 148 -15.53 -7.34 13.23
C LEU A 148 -16.47 -7.64 12.06
N PHE A 149 -17.11 -6.58 11.58
CA PHE A 149 -17.87 -6.58 10.33
C PHE A 149 -17.05 -7.19 9.17
N LYS A 150 -17.66 -8.10 8.40
CA LYS A 150 -16.96 -9.02 7.50
C LYS A 150 -16.07 -8.32 6.46
N GLU A 151 -16.60 -7.32 5.76
CA GLU A 151 -15.90 -6.66 4.66
C GLU A 151 -14.70 -5.86 5.16
N TRP A 152 -14.81 -5.26 6.35
CA TRP A 152 -13.68 -4.59 7.00
C TRP A 152 -12.65 -5.57 7.54
N LYS A 153 -13.11 -6.65 8.17
CA LYS A 153 -12.26 -7.74 8.63
C LYS A 153 -11.43 -8.33 7.49
N ASP A 154 -12.04 -8.57 6.33
CA ASP A 154 -11.37 -9.11 5.16
C ASP A 154 -10.31 -8.15 4.63
N TYR A 155 -10.60 -6.85 4.61
CA TYR A 155 -9.61 -5.83 4.27
C TYR A 155 -8.43 -5.82 5.25
N LEU A 156 -8.68 -5.83 6.57
CA LEU A 156 -7.61 -5.87 7.57
C LEU A 156 -6.78 -7.16 7.48
N SER A 157 -7.44 -8.29 7.23
CA SER A 157 -6.77 -9.58 7.02
C SER A 157 -5.87 -9.52 5.79
N PHE A 158 -6.35 -8.96 4.67
CA PHE A 158 -5.53 -8.72 3.49
C PHE A 158 -4.31 -7.85 3.81
N LEU A 159 -4.47 -6.74 4.56
CA LEU A 159 -3.34 -5.88 4.92
C LEU A 159 -2.28 -6.64 5.74
N SER A 160 -2.72 -7.44 6.71
CA SER A 160 -1.85 -8.26 7.55
C SER A 160 -1.14 -9.35 6.76
N GLU A 161 -1.85 -10.08 5.92
CA GLU A 161 -1.32 -11.20 5.12
C GLU A 161 -0.38 -10.72 4.00
N SER A 162 -0.66 -9.54 3.43
CA SER A 162 0.17 -8.90 2.40
C SER A 162 1.29 -8.03 2.98
N GLN A 163 1.48 -8.01 4.30
CA GLN A 163 2.58 -7.28 4.92
C GLN A 163 3.91 -7.96 4.54
N PRO A 164 4.84 -7.24 3.86
CA PRO A 164 6.09 -7.85 3.43
C PRO A 164 6.93 -8.32 4.62
N LYS A 165 7.55 -9.49 4.50
CA LYS A 165 8.35 -10.05 5.58
C LYS A 165 9.79 -9.59 5.46
N GLU A 166 10.36 -9.20 6.58
CA GLU A 166 11.77 -8.82 6.64
C GLU A 166 12.67 -10.04 6.41
N ILE A 167 13.63 -9.91 5.51
CA ILE A 167 14.66 -10.90 5.23
C ILE A 167 15.54 -11.05 6.48
N SER A 168 15.47 -12.23 7.11
CA SER A 168 16.21 -12.52 8.34
C SER A 168 17.73 -12.59 8.11
N GLU A 169 18.16 -13.13 6.96
CA GLU A 169 19.58 -13.34 6.61
C GLU A 169 20.18 -12.08 5.95
N LYS A 170 20.21 -10.95 6.69
CA LYS A 170 20.61 -9.63 6.16
C LYS A 170 21.98 -9.62 5.48
N ASP A 171 22.93 -10.41 5.99
CA ASP A 171 24.30 -10.49 5.47
C ASP A 171 24.38 -11.15 4.08
N GLN A 172 23.33 -11.84 3.64
CA GLN A 172 23.25 -12.44 2.30
C GLN A 172 22.67 -11.48 1.26
N VAL A 173 22.17 -10.30 1.67
CA VAL A 173 21.65 -9.31 0.74
C VAL A 173 22.82 -8.65 0.00
N LYS A 174 22.85 -8.82 -1.33
CA LYS A 174 23.80 -8.14 -2.20
C LYS A 174 23.19 -6.82 -2.67
N ARG A 175 23.62 -5.72 -2.07
CA ARG A 175 23.15 -4.39 -2.49
C ARG A 175 23.51 -4.10 -3.94
N THR A 176 22.61 -3.44 -4.67
CA THR A 176 22.85 -2.95 -6.04
C THR A 176 24.05 -2.01 -6.08
N ARG A 177 24.14 -1.13 -5.07
CA ARG A 177 25.28 -0.24 -4.82
C ARG A 177 25.60 -0.12 -3.32
N PRO A 178 26.85 0.21 -2.94
CA PRO A 178 27.32 0.12 -1.56
C PRO A 178 26.63 1.05 -0.55
N HIS A 179 26.24 2.26 -0.97
CA HIS A 179 25.69 3.31 -0.10
C HIS A 179 24.30 3.77 -0.55
N ASP A 180 23.61 4.47 0.35
CA ASP A 180 22.22 4.91 0.15
C ASP A 180 22.14 6.01 -0.93
N PHE A 181 23.18 6.84 -1.04
CA PHE A 181 23.31 7.88 -2.07
C PHE A 181 24.22 7.50 -3.24
N SER A 182 24.55 6.21 -3.41
CA SER A 182 25.53 5.80 -4.41
C SER A 182 25.20 6.25 -5.83
N PHE A 183 23.92 6.34 -6.20
CA PHE A 183 23.54 6.89 -7.51
C PHE A 183 23.99 8.35 -7.68
N ALA A 184 23.71 9.20 -6.70
CA ALA A 184 24.15 10.59 -6.71
C ALA A 184 25.69 10.70 -6.63
N GLU A 185 26.35 9.81 -5.88
CA GLU A 185 27.82 9.75 -5.78
C GLU A 185 28.46 9.40 -7.12
N ASP A 186 27.94 8.36 -7.79
CA ASP A 186 28.44 7.88 -9.08
C ASP A 186 28.20 8.94 -10.18
N LEU A 187 27.02 9.55 -10.19
CA LEU A 187 26.69 10.67 -11.09
C LEU A 187 27.66 11.84 -10.90
N SER A 188 27.93 12.21 -9.65
CA SER A 188 28.86 13.30 -9.31
C SER A 188 30.30 12.97 -9.67
N THR A 189 30.70 11.71 -9.49
CA THR A 189 32.04 11.21 -9.84
C THR A 189 32.27 11.29 -11.33
N ILE A 190 31.28 10.88 -12.14
CA ILE A 190 31.36 10.96 -13.60
C ILE A 190 31.47 12.42 -14.07
N LEU A 191 30.67 13.33 -13.49
CA LEU A 191 30.75 14.76 -13.80
C LEU A 191 32.13 15.33 -13.48
N ALA A 192 32.63 15.11 -12.26
CA ALA A 192 33.96 15.58 -11.86
C ALA A 192 35.07 15.01 -12.75
N LEU A 193 34.95 13.74 -13.14
CA LEU A 193 35.90 13.13 -14.08
C LEU A 193 35.86 13.80 -15.44
N SER A 194 34.67 14.11 -15.97
CA SER A 194 34.50 14.75 -17.28
C SER A 194 35.10 16.16 -17.35
N ILE A 195 35.17 16.87 -16.21
CA ILE A 195 35.86 18.16 -16.10
C ILE A 195 37.38 17.97 -16.22
N SER A 196 37.91 16.97 -15.51
CA SER A 196 39.37 16.76 -15.41
C SER A 196 39.98 16.02 -16.59
N LYS A 197 39.21 15.17 -17.27
CA LYS A 197 39.69 14.24 -18.31
C LYS A 197 38.58 13.96 -19.33
N PRO A 198 38.93 13.77 -20.61
CA PRO A 198 37.95 13.38 -21.61
C PRO A 198 37.39 12.00 -21.29
N LEU A 199 36.05 11.90 -21.21
CA LEU A 199 35.31 10.64 -21.12
C LEU A 199 34.59 10.40 -22.45
N PHE A 200 34.98 9.33 -23.14
CA PHE A 200 34.37 8.98 -24.42
C PHE A 200 33.22 8.00 -24.23
N VAL A 201 32.15 8.24 -24.97
CA VAL A 201 30.91 7.48 -24.95
C VAL A 201 30.53 7.02 -26.35
N ARG A 202 29.75 5.95 -26.44
CA ARG A 202 29.24 5.38 -27.68
C ARG A 202 27.86 4.78 -27.44
N LEU A 203 27.07 4.63 -28.50
CA LEU A 203 25.83 3.87 -28.44
C LEU A 203 26.14 2.36 -28.44
N ASN A 204 25.46 1.61 -27.58
CA ASN A 204 25.48 0.16 -27.57
C ASN A 204 24.48 -0.40 -28.62
N GLN A 205 24.30 -1.73 -28.64
CA GLN A 205 23.38 -2.39 -29.57
C GLN A 205 21.89 -2.06 -29.30
N ASN A 206 21.57 -1.57 -28.11
CA ASN A 206 20.22 -1.18 -27.68
C ASN A 206 19.99 0.33 -27.82
N GLU A 207 20.87 1.05 -28.54
CA GLU A 207 20.82 2.51 -28.68
C GLU A 207 20.96 3.28 -27.34
N GLU A 208 21.60 2.68 -26.34
CA GLU A 208 21.89 3.33 -25.06
C GLU A 208 23.33 3.82 -25.01
N TRP A 209 23.54 4.99 -24.41
CA TRP A 209 24.88 5.53 -24.21
C TRP A 209 25.66 4.69 -23.20
N THR A 210 26.88 4.33 -23.57
CA THR A 210 27.82 3.62 -22.71
C THR A 210 29.24 4.17 -22.87
N PHE A 211 30.10 3.93 -21.89
CA PHE A 211 31.50 4.32 -21.98
C PHE A 211 32.26 3.49 -23.00
N ASP A 212 33.20 4.12 -23.70
CA ASP A 212 34.13 3.44 -24.58
C ASP A 212 35.12 2.57 -23.77
N LYS A 213 35.83 1.64 -24.46
CA LYS A 213 36.77 0.73 -23.79
C LYS A 213 37.86 1.47 -23.00
N GLY A 214 38.29 2.66 -23.46
CA GLY A 214 39.29 3.47 -22.77
C GLY A 214 38.78 4.04 -21.44
N SER A 215 37.54 4.54 -21.42
CA SER A 215 36.96 5.23 -20.26
C SER A 215 36.44 4.28 -19.18
N ILE A 216 36.04 3.05 -19.54
CA ILE A 216 35.47 2.06 -18.58
C ILE A 216 36.38 1.83 -17.38
N SER A 217 37.68 1.58 -17.64
CA SER A 217 38.64 1.26 -16.57
C SER A 217 38.80 2.42 -15.57
N GLN A 218 38.76 3.65 -16.06
CA GLN A 218 38.83 4.85 -15.24
C GLN A 218 37.55 5.06 -14.44
N VAL A 219 36.38 4.94 -15.08
CA VAL A 219 35.07 5.14 -14.44
C VAL A 219 34.87 4.10 -13.33
N ALA A 220 35.07 2.81 -13.63
CA ALA A 220 34.90 1.75 -12.64
C ALA A 220 35.84 1.89 -11.44
N LYS A 221 37.09 2.35 -11.66
CA LYS A 221 38.05 2.59 -10.59
C LYS A 221 37.60 3.71 -9.64
N GLN A 222 36.97 4.76 -10.16
CA GLN A 222 36.59 5.94 -9.38
C GLN A 222 35.24 5.75 -8.67
N CYS A 223 34.25 5.17 -9.35
CA CYS A 223 32.94 4.86 -8.78
C CYS A 223 32.98 3.71 -7.76
N LYS A 224 33.99 2.82 -7.83
CA LYS A 224 34.18 1.67 -6.93
C LYS A 224 32.98 0.71 -6.87
N GLY A 225 33.14 -0.43 -6.21
CA GLY A 225 32.05 -1.39 -5.95
C GLY A 225 31.52 -2.14 -7.18
N PHE A 226 32.28 -2.17 -8.29
CA PHE A 226 31.97 -2.99 -9.47
C PHE A 226 32.91 -4.18 -9.55
N ASP A 227 32.36 -5.35 -9.86
CA ASP A 227 33.14 -6.53 -10.24
C ASP A 227 33.21 -6.64 -11.76
N LEU A 228 34.27 -6.08 -12.36
CA LEU A 228 34.47 -6.21 -13.81
C LEU A 228 35.09 -7.56 -14.22
N LYS A 229 35.31 -8.49 -13.28
CA LYS A 229 35.92 -9.79 -13.60
C LYS A 229 34.87 -10.85 -13.94
N SER A 230 33.69 -10.79 -13.34
CA SER A 230 32.57 -11.67 -13.66
C SER A 230 31.74 -11.12 -14.81
N GLU A 231 31.12 -12.02 -15.58
CA GLU A 231 30.18 -11.63 -16.65
C GLU A 231 28.96 -10.88 -16.08
N GLU A 232 28.42 -11.34 -14.96
CA GLU A 232 27.31 -10.70 -14.25
C GLU A 232 27.68 -9.28 -13.78
N GLY A 233 28.87 -9.09 -13.20
CA GLY A 233 29.31 -7.78 -12.75
C GLY A 233 29.64 -6.81 -13.90
N GLN A 234 30.11 -7.32 -15.05
CA GLN A 234 30.24 -6.52 -16.27
C GLN A 234 28.87 -6.09 -16.81
N ALA A 235 27.91 -7.02 -16.90
CA ALA A 235 26.55 -6.71 -17.35
C ALA A 235 25.89 -5.65 -16.45
N HIS A 236 26.03 -5.81 -15.13
CA HIS A 236 25.58 -4.82 -14.14
C HIS A 236 26.23 -3.46 -14.35
N PHE A 237 27.56 -3.40 -14.51
CA PHE A 237 28.27 -2.15 -14.75
C PHE A 237 27.73 -1.43 -16.00
N TYR A 238 27.58 -2.14 -17.11
CA TYR A 238 27.10 -1.53 -18.35
C TYR A 238 25.67 -1.00 -18.23
N SER A 239 24.76 -1.81 -17.67
CA SER A 239 23.36 -1.42 -17.48
C SER A 239 23.25 -0.21 -16.53
N TYR A 240 23.90 -0.28 -15.37
CA TYR A 240 23.87 0.78 -14.37
C TYR A 240 24.51 2.08 -14.87
N MET A 241 25.66 2.02 -15.55
CA MET A 241 26.32 3.22 -16.08
C MET A 241 25.54 3.86 -17.22
N ALA A 242 24.83 3.06 -18.04
CA ALA A 242 23.92 3.61 -19.04
C ALA A 242 22.79 4.41 -18.38
N GLN A 243 22.23 3.92 -17.27
CA GLN A 243 21.24 4.68 -16.48
C GLN A 243 21.82 6.00 -15.94
N VAL A 244 23.03 5.97 -15.38
CA VAL A 244 23.69 7.19 -14.87
C VAL A 244 23.94 8.21 -16.00
N LEU A 245 24.44 7.76 -17.15
CA LEU A 245 24.66 8.62 -18.33
C LEU A 245 23.34 9.20 -18.82
N ASN A 246 22.30 8.38 -19.00
CA ASN A 246 20.98 8.83 -19.42
C ASN A 246 20.42 9.86 -18.42
N LYS A 247 20.60 9.65 -17.12
CA LYS A 247 20.18 10.62 -16.11
C LYS A 247 20.95 11.93 -16.20
N LEU A 248 22.26 11.91 -16.42
CA LEU A 248 23.07 13.12 -16.61
C LEU A 248 22.57 13.98 -17.76
N LEU A 249 22.28 13.34 -18.90
CA LEU A 249 21.76 14.01 -20.09
C LEU A 249 20.34 14.53 -19.86
N PHE A 250 19.48 13.72 -19.24
CA PHE A 250 18.11 14.08 -18.90
C PHE A 250 18.05 15.31 -17.97
N LEU A 251 18.92 15.36 -16.96
CA LEU A 251 19.00 16.49 -16.03
C LEU A 251 19.65 17.73 -16.66
N LYS A 252 20.28 17.59 -17.83
CA LYS A 252 21.10 18.60 -18.52
C LYS A 252 22.34 19.01 -17.72
N LEU A 253 22.86 18.11 -16.89
CA LEU A 253 24.12 18.31 -16.18
C LEU A 253 25.33 18.01 -17.09
N ALA A 254 25.12 17.25 -18.17
CA ALA A 254 26.12 17.03 -19.20
C ALA A 254 25.46 16.96 -20.57
N ARG A 255 26.28 17.05 -21.61
CA ARG A 255 25.89 16.85 -23.01
C ARG A 255 26.94 16.00 -23.72
N ILE A 256 26.56 15.39 -24.84
CA ILE A 256 27.49 14.62 -25.67
C ILE A 256 27.86 15.45 -26.90
N GLU A 257 29.15 15.72 -27.05
CA GLU A 257 29.71 16.42 -28.21
C GLU A 257 30.85 15.58 -28.76
N ASN A 258 30.82 15.26 -30.07
CA ASN A 258 31.87 14.45 -30.71
C ASN A 258 32.20 13.14 -29.97
N ASN A 259 31.18 12.44 -29.47
CA ASN A 259 31.31 11.21 -28.66
C ASN A 259 32.04 11.41 -27.32
N GLN A 260 32.14 12.64 -26.83
CA GLN A 260 32.70 12.97 -25.52
C GLN A 260 31.59 13.49 -24.60
N LEU A 261 31.60 13.04 -23.35
CA LEU A 261 30.75 13.59 -22.30
C LEU A 261 31.35 14.93 -21.83
N THR A 262 30.62 16.02 -22.05
CA THR A 262 31.02 17.38 -21.70
C THR A 262 30.09 17.92 -20.59
N PRO A 263 30.62 18.42 -19.46
CA PRO A 263 29.80 19.00 -18.39
C PRO A 263 29.11 20.29 -18.84
N ALA A 264 27.95 20.59 -18.26
CA ALA A 264 27.30 21.90 -18.41
C ALA A 264 28.03 23.01 -17.63
N GLU A 265 27.71 24.27 -17.93
CA GLU A 265 28.41 25.45 -17.37
C GLU A 265 28.24 25.58 -15.84
N ASP A 266 27.11 25.12 -15.29
CA ASP A 266 26.72 25.23 -13.88
C ASP A 266 27.05 23.98 -13.04
N VAL A 267 27.76 23.01 -13.61
CA VAL A 267 28.08 21.74 -12.93
C VAL A 267 28.95 21.93 -11.70
N GLU A 268 29.91 22.85 -11.72
CA GLU A 268 30.78 23.09 -10.57
C GLU A 268 29.99 23.55 -9.35
N GLU A 269 29.02 24.44 -9.54
CA GLU A 269 28.11 24.88 -8.47
C GLU A 269 27.29 23.70 -7.95
N TRP A 270 26.72 22.88 -8.84
CA TRP A 270 25.96 21.69 -8.46
C TRP A 270 26.79 20.69 -7.64
N LEU A 271 28.06 20.49 -8.00
CA LEU A 271 28.99 19.59 -7.29
C LEU A 271 29.34 20.08 -5.87
N THR A 272 29.20 21.37 -5.58
CA THR A 272 29.42 21.91 -4.22
C THR A 272 28.31 21.54 -3.23
N LEU A 273 27.15 21.10 -3.72
CA LEU A 273 26.02 20.76 -2.88
C LEU A 273 26.31 19.49 -2.04
N PRO A 274 25.81 19.42 -0.79
CA PRO A 274 25.78 18.17 -0.02
C PRO A 274 25.14 17.03 -0.81
N ILE A 275 25.58 15.79 -0.55
CA ILE A 275 25.17 14.63 -1.35
C ILE A 275 23.64 14.39 -1.27
N GLU A 276 23.05 14.66 -0.11
CA GLU A 276 21.62 14.56 0.14
C GLU A 276 20.85 15.57 -0.69
N LYS A 277 21.36 16.81 -0.81
CA LYS A 277 20.77 17.84 -1.67
C LYS A 277 20.88 17.49 -3.14
N ARG A 278 22.00 16.90 -3.57
CA ARG A 278 22.17 16.40 -4.94
C ARG A 278 21.18 15.29 -5.27
N ALA A 279 21.05 14.30 -4.39
CA ALA A 279 20.09 13.21 -4.53
C ALA A 279 18.64 13.72 -4.59
N LEU A 280 18.26 14.62 -3.69
CA LEU A 280 16.93 15.24 -3.70
C LEU A 280 16.68 16.06 -4.98
N ASN A 281 17.69 16.77 -5.48
CA ASN A 281 17.59 17.50 -6.74
C ASN A 281 17.41 16.55 -7.94
N ILE A 282 18.11 15.41 -7.96
CA ILE A 282 17.95 14.37 -8.99
C ILE A 282 16.50 13.87 -9.01
N TYR A 283 15.96 13.53 -7.83
CA TYR A 283 14.59 13.07 -7.68
C TYR A 283 13.56 14.13 -8.10
N LYS A 284 13.64 15.35 -7.56
CA LYS A 284 12.71 16.45 -7.89
C LYS A 284 12.71 16.80 -9.38
N GLN A 285 13.89 16.83 -10.00
CA GLN A 285 14.01 17.10 -11.43
C GLN A 285 13.52 15.92 -12.28
N THR A 286 13.64 14.69 -11.79
CA THR A 286 13.02 13.53 -12.43
C THR A 286 11.51 13.74 -12.51
N LEU A 287 10.86 14.07 -11.40
CA LEU A 287 9.41 14.30 -11.39
C LEU A 287 8.97 15.48 -12.27
N SER A 288 9.73 16.58 -12.29
CA SER A 288 9.33 17.79 -13.04
C SER A 288 9.61 17.74 -14.53
N LYS A 289 10.64 17.00 -14.96
CA LYS A 289 11.09 16.93 -16.36
C LYS A 289 10.68 15.63 -17.06
N TYR A 290 10.13 14.64 -16.33
CA TYR A 290 9.80 13.36 -16.96
C TYR A 290 8.81 13.58 -18.10
N SER A 291 9.22 13.20 -19.31
CA SER A 291 8.27 13.09 -20.39
C SER A 291 7.47 11.83 -20.10
N PHE A 292 6.19 11.97 -19.79
CA PHE A 292 5.22 10.88 -19.67
C PHE A 292 4.99 10.16 -21.02
N SER A 293 6.02 10.03 -21.87
CA SER A 293 5.98 9.42 -23.19
C SER A 293 6.34 7.95 -23.17
N GLU A 294 7.07 7.48 -22.15
CA GLU A 294 7.37 6.04 -21.96
C GLU A 294 6.13 5.24 -21.51
N PHE A 295 5.15 5.92 -20.92
CA PHE A 295 3.93 5.31 -20.39
C PHE A 295 2.69 6.05 -20.94
N PRO A 296 1.52 5.41 -20.98
CA PRO A 296 0.27 6.11 -21.27
C PRO A 296 0.06 7.28 -20.30
N LYS A 297 -0.37 8.43 -20.81
CA LYS A 297 -0.56 9.66 -20.01
C LYS A 297 -1.62 9.50 -18.93
N GLU A 298 -2.54 8.55 -19.13
CA GLU A 298 -3.62 8.22 -18.21
C GLU A 298 -3.09 7.45 -16.99
N ILE A 299 -2.00 6.69 -17.16
CA ILE A 299 -1.38 5.87 -16.11
C ILE A 299 -0.30 6.68 -15.38
N CYS A 300 0.58 7.33 -16.14
CA CYS A 300 1.70 8.09 -15.58
C CYS A 300 1.29 9.54 -15.38
N THR A 301 0.59 9.79 -14.28
CA THR A 301 0.23 11.13 -13.80
C THR A 301 0.95 11.44 -12.49
N GLU A 302 1.15 12.73 -12.17
CA GLU A 302 1.74 13.14 -10.90
C GLU A 302 0.98 12.57 -9.69
N ARG A 303 -0.36 12.54 -9.77
CA ARG A 303 -1.22 11.91 -8.77
C ARG A 303 -0.87 10.43 -8.58
N ASN A 304 -0.80 9.66 -9.67
CA ASN A 304 -0.55 8.22 -9.59
C ASN A 304 0.86 7.93 -9.08
N ILE A 305 1.86 8.72 -9.50
CA ILE A 305 3.22 8.61 -8.98
C ILE A 305 3.22 8.81 -7.46
N HIS A 306 2.53 9.84 -6.98
CA HIS A 306 2.46 10.10 -5.54
C HIS A 306 1.76 8.96 -4.76
N GLU A 307 0.71 8.36 -5.32
CA GLU A 307 0.06 7.19 -4.70
C GLU A 307 0.97 5.94 -4.68
N ILE A 308 1.78 5.74 -5.72
CA ILE A 308 2.81 4.68 -5.74
C ILE A 308 3.87 4.95 -4.67
N GLU A 309 4.34 6.19 -4.55
CA GLU A 309 5.33 6.58 -3.54
C GLU A 309 4.82 6.33 -2.12
N LYS A 310 3.56 6.69 -1.82
CA LYS A 310 2.96 6.39 -0.51
C LYS A 310 2.96 4.92 -0.15
N SER A 311 2.97 4.03 -1.15
CA SER A 311 2.96 2.58 -0.90
C SER A 311 4.21 2.10 -0.16
N ILE A 312 5.31 2.86 -0.18
CA ILE A 312 6.52 2.53 0.57
C ILE A 312 6.29 2.60 2.08
N SER A 313 5.30 3.36 2.56
CA SER A 313 4.95 3.43 4.00
C SER A 313 4.68 2.05 4.61
N ARG A 314 4.27 1.06 3.80
CA ARG A 314 4.11 -0.33 4.22
C ARG A 314 5.38 -0.98 4.77
N ILE A 315 6.56 -0.48 4.38
CA ILE A 315 7.85 -1.03 4.78
C ILE A 315 8.72 0.02 5.49
N ILE A 316 8.11 1.07 6.05
CA ILE A 316 8.79 2.22 6.66
C ILE A 316 9.73 1.83 7.80
N ASP A 317 9.27 0.91 8.65
CA ASP A 317 10.01 0.39 9.81
C ASP A 317 10.65 -0.99 9.54
N SER A 318 10.56 -1.48 8.31
CA SER A 318 11.11 -2.78 7.92
C SER A 318 12.55 -2.65 7.44
N GLY A 319 13.34 -3.72 7.63
CA GLY A 319 14.64 -3.86 6.98
C GLY A 319 14.51 -4.18 5.49
N TRP A 320 15.30 -5.15 5.01
CA TRP A 320 15.19 -5.61 3.63
C TRP A 320 13.97 -6.50 3.45
N VAL A 321 13.19 -6.26 2.41
CA VAL A 321 12.02 -7.07 2.03
C VAL A 321 12.13 -7.49 0.56
N LEU A 322 11.48 -8.59 0.19
CA LEU A 322 11.39 -9.00 -1.21
C LEU A 322 10.46 -8.07 -2.00
N LEU A 323 10.83 -7.75 -3.23
CA LEU A 323 10.02 -6.90 -4.10
C LEU A 323 8.66 -7.52 -4.40
N GLU A 324 8.60 -8.82 -4.70
CA GLU A 324 7.33 -9.49 -5.01
C GLU A 324 6.36 -9.46 -3.81
N GLU A 325 6.86 -9.64 -2.58
CA GLU A 325 6.04 -9.52 -1.38
C GLU A 325 5.54 -8.08 -1.19
N PHE A 326 6.38 -7.09 -1.48
CA PHE A 326 5.98 -5.68 -1.47
C PHE A 326 4.89 -5.38 -2.50
N LEU A 327 5.05 -5.83 -3.75
CA LEU A 327 4.09 -5.59 -4.83
C LEU A 327 2.72 -6.20 -4.53
N ASN A 328 2.67 -7.39 -3.92
CA ASN A 328 1.42 -8.06 -3.53
C ASN A 328 0.58 -7.26 -2.52
N GLY A 329 1.19 -6.34 -1.79
CA GLY A 329 0.52 -5.47 -0.82
C GLY A 329 0.23 -4.06 -1.31
N ILE A 330 0.57 -3.70 -2.56
CA ILE A 330 0.32 -2.33 -3.04
C ILE A 330 -1.17 -2.10 -3.22
N ILE A 331 -1.63 -0.93 -2.78
CA ILE A 331 -3.03 -0.48 -2.85
C ILE A 331 -3.19 0.89 -3.54
N ALA A 332 -2.17 1.30 -4.31
CA ALA A 332 -2.19 2.56 -5.05
C ALA A 332 -3.30 2.56 -6.12
N PRO A 333 -4.25 3.51 -6.09
CA PRO A 333 -5.33 3.59 -7.08
C PRO A 333 -4.86 4.33 -8.35
N ILE A 334 -4.23 3.59 -9.27
CA ILE A 334 -3.67 4.11 -10.54
C ILE A 334 -4.77 4.26 -11.61
N SER A 335 -5.64 3.26 -11.73
CA SER A 335 -6.80 3.17 -12.61
C SER A 335 -8.07 2.70 -11.88
N GLU A 336 -9.22 2.73 -12.56
CA GLU A 336 -10.49 2.21 -12.03
C GLU A 336 -10.45 0.73 -11.63
N ASN A 337 -9.60 -0.08 -12.28
CA ASN A 337 -9.44 -1.50 -11.94
C ASN A 337 -8.60 -1.69 -10.67
N SER A 338 -7.59 -0.84 -10.47
CA SER A 338 -6.77 -0.84 -9.26
C SER A 338 -7.43 -0.13 -8.05
N LYS A 339 -8.53 0.60 -8.27
CA LYS A 339 -9.25 1.31 -7.21
C LYS A 339 -10.01 0.31 -6.32
N MET A 340 -9.62 0.23 -5.06
CA MET A 340 -10.36 -0.53 -4.06
C MET A 340 -11.73 0.10 -3.84
N SER A 341 -12.78 -0.69 -4.04
CA SER A 341 -14.16 -0.25 -3.81
C SER A 341 -15.03 -1.42 -3.40
N LEU A 342 -16.06 -1.15 -2.60
CA LEU A 342 -16.99 -2.17 -2.18
C LEU A 342 -17.88 -2.60 -3.35
N LYS A 343 -17.78 -3.87 -3.77
CA LYS A 343 -18.54 -4.42 -4.90
C LYS A 343 -19.32 -5.66 -4.50
N LYS A 344 -20.53 -5.79 -5.03
CA LYS A 344 -21.31 -7.03 -4.93
C LYS A 344 -20.82 -8.04 -5.97
N THR A 345 -20.29 -9.17 -5.50
CA THR A 345 -19.83 -10.30 -6.32
C THR A 345 -20.72 -11.51 -6.05
N GLY A 346 -21.69 -11.76 -6.93
CA GLY A 346 -22.70 -12.80 -6.71
C GLY A 346 -23.59 -12.48 -5.50
N ARG A 347 -23.53 -13.32 -4.47
CA ARG A 347 -24.26 -13.13 -3.19
C ARG A 347 -23.43 -12.40 -2.12
N TYR A 348 -22.16 -12.14 -2.35
CA TYR A 348 -21.29 -11.57 -1.33
C TYR A 348 -20.87 -10.16 -1.70
N TRP A 349 -20.59 -9.35 -0.68
CA TRP A 349 -19.92 -8.08 -0.86
C TRP A 349 -18.48 -8.23 -0.40
N LYS A 350 -17.58 -7.53 -1.08
CA LYS A 350 -16.18 -7.44 -0.70
C LYS A 350 -15.57 -6.16 -1.25
N TYR A 351 -14.53 -5.67 -0.60
CA TYR A 351 -13.66 -4.71 -1.24
C TYR A 351 -12.94 -5.39 -2.40
N SER A 352 -13.00 -4.80 -3.59
CA SER A 352 -12.15 -5.22 -4.70
C SER A 352 -10.70 -4.99 -4.31
N LEU A 353 -9.87 -6.00 -4.51
CA LEU A 353 -8.42 -5.83 -4.45
C LEU A 353 -7.96 -5.14 -5.74
N PRO A 354 -6.85 -4.39 -5.69
CA PRO A 354 -6.26 -3.81 -6.89
C PRO A 354 -5.92 -4.88 -7.92
N ASP A 355 -6.31 -4.64 -9.16
CA ASP A 355 -5.93 -5.44 -10.33
C ASP A 355 -5.11 -4.56 -11.26
N TYR A 356 -3.79 -4.76 -11.26
CA TYR A 356 -2.84 -3.93 -12.00
C TYR A 356 -2.52 -4.52 -13.37
N SER A 357 -2.54 -3.69 -14.41
CA SER A 357 -2.02 -4.08 -15.73
C SER A 357 -0.49 -4.19 -15.72
N GLU A 358 0.08 -4.84 -16.74
CA GLU A 358 1.54 -4.94 -16.91
C GLU A 358 2.20 -3.56 -17.01
N GLU A 359 1.56 -2.58 -17.66
CA GLU A 359 2.04 -1.20 -17.73
C GLU A 359 2.03 -0.52 -16.36
N GLU A 360 1.00 -0.76 -15.53
CA GLU A 360 0.92 -0.23 -14.18
C GLU A 360 1.99 -0.83 -13.27
N LEU A 361 2.19 -2.16 -13.34
CA LEU A 361 3.28 -2.84 -12.62
C LEU A 361 4.66 -2.34 -13.05
N THR A 362 4.84 -2.10 -14.35
CA THR A 362 6.08 -1.53 -14.89
C THR A 362 6.30 -0.11 -14.37
N LEU A 363 5.25 0.72 -14.31
CA LEU A 363 5.34 2.06 -13.71
C LEU A 363 5.68 1.98 -12.22
N ILE A 364 4.99 1.13 -11.46
CA ILE A 364 5.26 0.91 -10.03
C ILE A 364 6.74 0.56 -9.83
N ARG A 365 7.25 -0.43 -10.56
CA ARG A 365 8.66 -0.82 -10.50
C ARG A 365 9.59 0.34 -10.87
N LYS A 366 9.27 1.10 -11.92
CA LYS A 366 10.07 2.28 -12.33
C LYS A 366 10.15 3.33 -11.22
N VAL A 367 9.02 3.69 -10.61
CA VAL A 367 8.99 4.68 -9.52
C VAL A 367 9.83 4.18 -8.34
N ILE A 368 9.61 2.94 -7.88
CA ILE A 368 10.24 2.40 -6.68
C ILE A 368 11.73 2.08 -6.89
N PHE A 369 12.07 1.32 -7.92
CA PHE A 369 13.43 0.79 -8.13
C PHE A 369 14.35 1.76 -8.85
N HIS A 370 13.81 2.74 -9.58
CA HIS A 370 14.62 3.72 -10.28
C HIS A 370 14.50 5.08 -9.60
N TRP A 371 13.33 5.72 -9.60
CA TRP A 371 13.26 7.12 -9.19
C TRP A 371 13.53 7.32 -7.70
N LEU A 372 12.97 6.48 -6.83
CA LEU A 372 13.22 6.54 -5.40
C LEU A 372 14.65 6.07 -5.05
N PHE A 373 15.20 5.11 -5.79
CA PHE A 373 16.60 4.70 -5.63
C PHE A 373 17.58 5.80 -6.04
N GLU A 374 17.35 6.45 -7.18
CA GLU A 374 18.16 7.59 -7.67
C GLU A 374 18.14 8.77 -6.70
N GLY A 375 17.00 8.98 -6.03
CA GLY A 375 16.82 9.98 -4.97
C GLY A 375 17.47 9.60 -3.63
N GLY A 376 18.00 8.37 -3.50
CA GLY A 376 18.50 7.84 -2.24
C GLY A 376 17.42 7.66 -1.17
N ILE A 377 16.15 7.53 -1.57
CA ILE A 377 14.99 7.28 -0.70
C ILE A 377 14.92 5.79 -0.39
N ILE A 378 15.20 4.94 -1.39
CA ILE A 378 15.23 3.48 -1.28
C ILE A 378 16.63 2.96 -1.61
N ALA A 379 17.05 1.90 -0.93
CA ALA A 379 18.16 1.06 -1.35
C ALA A 379 17.64 -0.23 -1.97
N THR A 380 18.22 -0.63 -3.10
CA THR A 380 17.88 -1.87 -3.82
C THR A 380 19.00 -2.90 -3.70
N GLY A 381 18.66 -4.16 -3.92
CA GLY A 381 19.61 -5.27 -3.91
C GLY A 381 18.99 -6.58 -4.39
N THR A 382 19.73 -7.66 -4.20
CA THR A 382 19.27 -9.02 -4.47
C THR A 382 19.49 -9.94 -3.28
N TYR A 383 18.55 -10.85 -3.07
CA TYR A 383 18.61 -11.92 -2.06
C TYR A 383 18.19 -13.24 -2.70
N LYS A 384 19.11 -14.22 -2.70
CA LYS A 384 18.92 -15.54 -3.35
C LYS A 384 18.43 -15.42 -4.81
N GLY A 385 18.92 -14.41 -5.53
CA GLY A 385 18.57 -14.12 -6.92
C GLY A 385 17.29 -13.29 -7.12
N ASN A 386 16.56 -12.97 -6.06
CA ASN A 386 15.33 -12.16 -6.13
C ASN A 386 15.61 -10.70 -5.75
N GLU A 387 14.92 -9.78 -6.41
CA GLU A 387 15.01 -8.35 -6.11
C GLU A 387 14.47 -8.04 -4.70
N CYS A 388 15.19 -7.20 -3.97
CA CYS A 388 14.80 -6.75 -2.65
C CYS A 388 15.06 -5.25 -2.47
N LEU A 389 14.33 -4.65 -1.54
CA LEU A 389 14.41 -3.23 -1.24
C LEU A 389 14.34 -2.97 0.27
N ARG A 390 14.85 -1.81 0.68
CA ARG A 390 14.61 -1.24 2.00
C ARG A 390 14.50 0.27 1.90
N ILE A 391 13.81 0.89 2.86
CA ILE A 391 13.83 2.35 2.99
C ILE A 391 15.15 2.78 3.63
N THR A 392 15.67 3.90 3.16
CA THR A 392 16.86 4.56 3.73
C THR A 392 16.45 5.51 4.87
N PRO A 393 17.39 6.01 5.69
CA PRO A 393 17.07 7.05 6.66
C PRO A 393 16.45 8.32 6.05
N LEU A 394 16.83 8.69 4.81
CA LEU A 394 16.21 9.81 4.12
C LEU A 394 14.75 9.50 3.77
N GLY A 395 14.48 8.30 3.24
CA GLY A 395 13.12 7.89 2.92
C GLY A 395 12.23 7.82 4.15
N GLN A 396 12.74 7.34 5.28
CA GLN A 396 12.04 7.37 6.56
C GLN A 396 11.69 8.80 6.98
N SER A 397 12.62 9.75 6.87
CA SER A 397 12.35 11.16 7.17
C SER A 397 11.33 11.82 6.23
N MET A 398 11.13 11.30 5.01
CA MET A 398 10.23 11.88 4.03
C MET A 398 8.82 11.31 4.08
N PHE A 399 8.68 10.03 4.47
CA PHE A 399 7.42 9.28 4.38
C PHE A 399 6.94 8.68 5.71
N GLY A 400 7.72 8.82 6.79
CA GLY A 400 7.40 8.33 8.15
C GLY A 400 6.81 9.40 9.06
#